data_AF-A0A444ZH31-F1
#
_entry.id   AF-A0A444ZH31-F1
#
_cell.length_a   1.000
_cell.length_b   1.000
_cell.length_c   1.000
_cell.angle_alpha   90.00
_cell.angle_beta   90.00
_cell.angle_gamma   90.00
#
_symmetry.space_group_name_H-M   'P 1'
#
loop_
_entity.id
_entity.type
_entity.pdbx_description
1 polymer ?
#
loop_
_entity_poly.entity_id
_entity_poly.type
_entity_poly.pdbx_seq_one_letter_code
_entity_poly.pdbx_strand_id
1 'polypeptide(L)'
;MRETFFGGCGAHQNQRKNEKNVFCLHCCLSICPHCLPFHRLHPLLQVRRYVYHDVVRLDDLEKLIDCSNIQPYTINSAKVIFLNQRPQSRSCKGSANACFTCDRILQEPFHFCSLSCKVISLIHPTNSYVLLILDHNFCIYSIFIYISKNYPKYKY
;
A
#
# COMPACT_ATOMS: atom_id res chain seq x y z
N MET A 1 3.60 -12.65 16.20
CA MET A 1 4.56 -11.53 16.04
C MET A 1 4.17 -10.78 14.77
N ARG A 2 3.90 -9.46 14.84
CA ARG A 2 3.58 -8.66 13.65
C ARG A 2 4.87 -8.46 12.86
N GLU A 3 4.96 -8.95 11.63
CA GLU A 3 6.06 -8.55 10.74
C GLU A 3 5.83 -7.11 10.32
N THR A 4 6.58 -6.17 10.90
CA THR A 4 6.54 -4.76 10.53
C THR A 4 7.58 -4.46 9.46
N PHE A 5 7.22 -3.62 8.49
CA PHE A 5 8.22 -2.98 7.63
C PHE A 5 9.27 -2.27 8.46
N PHE A 6 10.48 -2.21 7.92
CA PHE A 6 11.69 -1.65 8.55
C PHE A 6 12.21 -2.42 9.77
N GLY A 7 11.60 -3.56 10.13
CA GLY A 7 12.20 -4.50 11.06
C GLY A 7 13.46 -5.16 10.48
N GLY A 8 14.38 -5.59 11.34
CA GLY A 8 15.58 -6.31 10.93
C GLY A 8 15.27 -7.67 10.31
N CYS A 9 16.01 -8.05 9.27
CA CYS A 9 15.93 -9.38 8.68
C CYS A 9 16.57 -10.42 9.61
N GLY A 10 15.79 -11.42 10.03
CA GLY A 10 16.27 -12.50 10.90
C GLY A 10 17.38 -13.36 10.28
N ALA A 11 17.42 -13.50 8.95
CA ALA A 11 18.47 -14.24 8.24
C ALA A 11 19.75 -13.41 8.00
N HIS A 12 19.64 -12.07 8.01
CA HIS A 12 20.74 -11.15 7.67
C HIS A 12 21.02 -10.16 8.81
N GLN A 13 20.94 -10.61 10.06
CA GLN A 13 21.05 -9.73 11.23
C GLN A 13 22.40 -8.98 11.31
N ASN A 14 23.49 -9.64 10.89
CA ASN A 14 24.85 -9.09 10.95
C ASN A 14 25.23 -8.26 9.72
N GLN A 15 24.32 -8.10 8.76
CA GLN A 15 24.59 -7.37 7.52
C GLN A 15 24.08 -5.93 7.63
N ARG A 16 24.84 -4.97 7.09
CA ARG A 16 24.34 -3.59 6.93
C ARG A 16 23.17 -3.59 5.95
N LYS A 17 22.23 -2.65 6.12
CA LYS A 17 21.02 -2.52 5.28
C LYS A 17 20.15 -3.80 5.29
N ASN A 18 19.94 -4.38 6.46
CA ASN A 18 19.11 -5.57 6.65
C ASN A 18 17.63 -5.27 6.96
N GLU A 19 17.22 -4.01 6.86
CA GLU A 19 15.84 -3.61 7.09
C GLU A 19 14.91 -4.20 6.03
N LYS A 20 13.79 -4.77 6.47
CA LYS A 20 12.74 -5.28 5.60
C LYS A 20 11.93 -4.13 4.99
N ASN A 21 12.35 -3.65 3.83
CA ASN A 21 11.70 -2.52 3.13
C ASN A 21 11.10 -2.90 1.76
N VAL A 22 11.10 -4.19 1.41
CA VAL A 22 10.48 -4.69 0.17
C VAL A 22 9.42 -5.73 0.53
N PHE A 23 8.24 -5.63 -0.08
CA PHE A 23 7.21 -6.66 0.01
C PHE A 23 7.28 -7.55 -1.23
N CYS A 24 7.41 -8.86 -1.04
CA CYS A 24 7.23 -9.83 -2.11
C CYS A 24 5.74 -10.19 -2.20
N LEU A 25 5.08 -9.84 -3.30
CA LEU A 25 3.65 -10.14 -3.49
C LEU A 25 3.44 -11.64 -3.71
N HIS A 26 4.42 -12.35 -4.29
CA HIS A 26 4.35 -13.80 -4.44
C HIS A 26 4.45 -14.56 -3.12
N CYS A 27 5.40 -14.17 -2.27
CA CYS A 27 5.62 -14.86 -1.01
C CYS A 27 4.75 -14.32 0.13
N CYS A 28 4.10 -13.17 -0.06
CA CYS A 28 3.38 -12.45 1.00
C CYS A 28 4.25 -12.14 2.23
N LEU A 29 5.52 -11.81 1.99
CA LEU A 29 6.58 -11.59 2.99
C LEU A 29 7.28 -10.25 2.81
N SER A 30 7.65 -9.63 3.94
CA SER A 30 8.55 -8.48 3.96
C SER A 30 10.01 -8.95 4.00
N ILE A 31 10.80 -8.49 3.04
CA ILE A 31 12.18 -8.93 2.80
C ILE A 31 13.13 -7.73 2.79
N CYS A 32 14.41 -7.98 3.08
CA CYS A 32 15.47 -6.97 3.00
C CYS A 32 16.19 -7.04 1.62
N PRO A 33 17.03 -6.04 1.29
CA PRO A 33 17.81 -6.03 0.05
C PRO A 33 18.63 -7.30 -0.20
N HIS A 34 19.13 -7.96 0.85
CA HIS A 34 19.93 -9.20 0.74
C HIS A 34 19.08 -10.43 0.38
N CYS A 35 17.77 -10.38 0.61
CA CYS A 35 16.85 -11.44 0.21
C CYS A 35 16.44 -11.31 -1.27
N LEU A 36 16.62 -10.15 -1.91
CA LEU A 36 16.20 -9.89 -3.30
C LEU A 36 16.69 -10.94 -4.30
N PRO A 37 17.93 -11.49 -4.22
CA PRO A 37 18.40 -12.52 -5.14
C PRO A 37 17.51 -13.76 -5.20
N PHE A 38 16.85 -14.13 -4.09
CA PHE A 38 15.94 -15.27 -4.02
C PHE A 38 14.52 -14.95 -4.50
N HIS A 39 14.22 -13.67 -4.77
CA HIS A 39 12.91 -13.19 -5.19
C HIS A 39 12.96 -12.44 -6.53
N ARG A 40 14.01 -12.64 -7.34
CA ARG A 40 14.24 -11.90 -8.59
C ARG A 40 13.11 -12.01 -9.61
N LEU A 41 12.41 -13.15 -9.62
CA LEU A 41 11.31 -13.43 -10.54
C LEU A 41 9.93 -13.10 -9.93
N HIS A 42 9.89 -12.62 -8.69
CA HIS A 42 8.63 -12.29 -8.03
C HIS A 42 8.24 -10.83 -8.25
N PRO A 43 6.94 -10.50 -8.26
CA PRO A 43 6.47 -9.13 -8.12
C PRO A 43 6.89 -8.56 -6.76
N LEU A 44 7.69 -7.48 -6.78
CA LEU A 44 8.25 -6.84 -5.61
C LEU A 44 7.76 -5.39 -5.49
N LEU A 45 7.31 -5.00 -4.30
CA LEU A 45 6.89 -3.64 -3.98
C LEU A 45 7.85 -3.02 -2.97
N GLN A 46 8.59 -1.99 -3.38
CA GLN A 46 9.50 -1.28 -2.50
C GLN A 46 8.78 -0.21 -1.67
N VAL A 47 8.71 -0.43 -0.36
CA VAL A 47 8.10 0.50 0.60
C VAL A 47 9.16 1.46 1.09
N ARG A 48 8.83 2.75 1.07
CA ARG A 48 9.68 3.84 1.54
C ARG A 48 8.96 4.56 2.67
N ARG A 49 9.73 5.11 3.61
CA ARG A 49 9.17 5.96 4.67
C ARG A 49 9.50 7.40 4.39
N TYR A 50 8.46 8.22 4.23
CA TYR A 50 8.61 9.67 4.15
C TYR A 50 7.99 10.31 5.38
N VAL A 51 8.83 10.99 6.17
CA VAL A 51 8.50 11.48 7.51
C VAL A 51 7.98 10.32 8.37
N TYR A 52 6.66 10.19 8.55
CA TYR A 52 6.01 9.15 9.35
C TYR A 52 5.03 8.28 8.55
N HIS A 53 5.09 8.34 7.22
CA HIS A 53 4.15 7.65 6.35
C HIS A 53 4.86 6.71 5.38
N ASP A 54 4.31 5.50 5.27
CA ASP A 54 4.78 4.51 4.32
C ASP A 54 4.17 4.82 2.95
N VAL A 55 5.05 4.97 1.96
CA VAL A 55 4.75 5.38 0.59
C VAL A 55 5.44 4.45 -0.40
N VAL A 56 4.88 4.40 -1.60
CA VAL A 56 5.48 3.70 -2.75
C VAL A 56 5.54 4.65 -3.93
N ARG A 57 6.54 4.50 -4.79
CA ARG A 57 6.61 5.28 -6.03
C ARG A 57 5.49 4.85 -6.96
N LEU A 58 4.88 5.82 -7.64
CA LEU A 58 3.81 5.55 -8.59
C LEU A 58 4.28 4.57 -9.69
N ASP A 59 5.44 4.85 -10.29
CA ASP A 59 6.05 4.02 -11.34
C ASP A 59 6.36 2.58 -10.92
N ASP A 60 6.59 2.35 -9.62
CA ASP A 60 6.82 1.00 -9.08
C ASP A 60 5.48 0.28 -8.88
N LEU A 61 4.45 1.00 -8.42
CA LEU A 61 3.14 0.44 -8.10
C LEU A 61 2.29 0.17 -9.36
N GLU A 62 2.34 1.05 -10.36
CA GLU A 62 1.57 0.93 -11.61
C GLU A 62 1.93 -0.32 -12.43
N LYS A 63 3.15 -0.84 -12.26
CA LYS A 63 3.59 -2.11 -12.86
C LYS A 63 2.91 -3.33 -12.25
N LEU A 64 2.35 -3.19 -11.05
CA LEU A 64 1.80 -4.28 -10.26
C LEU A 64 0.28 -4.24 -10.21
N ILE A 65 -0.31 -3.04 -10.13
CA ILE A 65 -1.75 -2.84 -10.02
C ILE A 65 -2.19 -1.55 -10.72
N ASP A 66 -3.47 -1.51 -11.09
CA ASP A 66 -4.11 -0.28 -11.54
C ASP A 66 -4.14 0.77 -10.43
N CYS A 67 -3.43 1.88 -10.64
CA CYS A 67 -3.40 3.03 -9.74
C CYS A 67 -4.39 4.13 -10.12
N SER A 68 -5.22 3.91 -11.15
CA SER A 68 -6.26 4.86 -11.53
C SER A 68 -7.14 5.22 -10.33
N ASN A 69 -7.62 6.46 -10.31
CA ASN A 69 -8.45 7.02 -9.25
C ASN A 69 -7.77 7.19 -7.87
N ILE A 70 -6.52 6.75 -7.69
CA ILE A 70 -5.73 7.08 -6.49
C ILE A 70 -4.99 8.38 -6.74
N GLN A 71 -5.12 9.34 -5.83
CA GLN A 71 -4.40 10.60 -5.94
C GLN A 71 -2.89 10.39 -5.71
N PRO A 72 -2.02 10.71 -6.69
CA PRO A 72 -0.59 10.71 -6.49
C PRO A 72 -0.15 12.02 -5.83
N TYR A 73 0.89 11.95 -5.00
CA TYR A 73 1.49 13.10 -4.35
C TYR A 73 2.92 13.30 -4.85
N THR A 74 3.33 14.55 -5.03
CA THR A 74 4.74 14.86 -5.35
C THR A 74 5.53 15.02 -4.06
N ILE A 75 6.55 14.19 -3.86
CA ILE A 75 7.46 14.25 -2.72
C ILE A 75 8.89 14.12 -3.23
N ASN A 76 9.77 15.06 -2.88
CA ASN A 76 11.15 15.12 -3.39
C ASN A 76 11.22 14.94 -4.92
N SER A 77 10.37 15.67 -5.64
CA SER A 77 10.25 15.63 -7.10
C SER A 77 9.84 14.27 -7.70
N ALA A 78 9.40 13.30 -6.88
CA ALA A 78 8.87 12.01 -7.35
C ALA A 78 7.37 11.88 -7.06
N LYS A 79 6.63 11.20 -7.95
CA LYS A 79 5.23 10.83 -7.71
C LYS A 79 5.17 9.60 -6.81
N VAL A 80 4.41 9.70 -5.72
CA VAL A 80 4.23 8.64 -4.74
C VAL A 80 2.76 8.45 -4.37
N ILE A 81 2.41 7.24 -3.97
CA ILE A 81 1.12 6.90 -3.39
C ILE A 81 1.33 6.54 -1.92
N PHE A 82 0.47 7.06 -1.06
CA PHE A 82 0.41 6.64 0.33
C PHE A 82 -0.21 5.25 0.43
N LEU A 83 0.42 4.38 1.21
CA LEU A 83 -0.15 3.06 1.47
C LEU A 83 -1.39 3.15 2.37
N ASN A 84 -1.42 4.14 3.28
CA ASN A 84 -2.48 4.29 4.26
C ASN A 84 -3.11 5.69 4.26
N GLN A 85 -4.31 5.72 4.83
CA GLN A 85 -4.98 6.94 5.24
C GLN A 85 -4.08 7.76 6.17
N ARG A 86 -4.09 9.07 5.96
CA ARG A 86 -3.38 10.03 6.81
C ARG A 86 -4.38 10.70 7.76
N PRO A 87 -3.94 11.16 8.94
CA PRO A 87 -4.77 12.02 9.80
C PRO A 87 -5.18 13.30 9.07
N GLN A 88 -6.45 13.68 9.15
CA GLN A 88 -6.97 14.91 8.56
C GLN A 88 -7.04 16.00 9.63
N SER A 89 -6.42 17.16 9.38
CA SER A 89 -6.30 18.21 10.39
C SER A 89 -7.54 19.10 10.52
N ARG A 90 -8.45 19.11 9.52
CA ARG A 90 -9.69 19.90 9.55
C ARG A 90 -10.80 19.25 8.73
N SER A 91 -12.03 19.33 9.22
CA SER A 91 -13.23 19.20 8.41
C SER A 91 -13.35 20.44 7.53
N CYS A 92 -13.37 20.28 6.21
CA CYS A 92 -13.71 21.38 5.32
C CYS A 92 -15.18 21.21 4.92
N LYS A 93 -15.99 22.22 5.20
CA LYS A 93 -17.37 22.33 4.71
C LYS A 93 -17.31 22.93 3.31
N GLY A 94 -17.57 22.14 2.28
CA GLY A 94 -17.66 22.57 0.88
C GLY A 94 -17.92 21.40 -0.07
N SER A 95 -18.39 21.70 -1.29
CA SER A 95 -18.57 20.74 -2.41
C SER A 95 -17.22 20.31 -2.98
N ALA A 96 -16.37 19.70 -2.15
CA ALA A 96 -15.06 19.22 -2.56
C ALA A 96 -15.14 17.73 -2.89
N ASN A 97 -14.51 17.31 -3.98
CA ASN A 97 -14.35 15.88 -4.30
C ASN A 97 -13.68 15.17 -3.11
N ALA A 98 -14.31 14.10 -2.62
CA ALA A 98 -13.94 13.44 -1.37
C ALA A 98 -13.63 11.96 -1.59
N CYS A 99 -12.68 11.45 -0.82
CA CYS A 99 -12.28 10.06 -0.83
C CYS A 99 -13.45 9.17 -0.40
N PHE A 100 -13.82 8.19 -1.22
CA PHE A 100 -14.99 7.32 -0.96
C PHE A 100 -14.90 6.47 0.31
N THR A 101 -13.74 6.41 0.96
CA THR A 101 -13.51 5.59 2.16
C THR A 101 -13.30 6.39 3.44
N CYS A 102 -12.80 7.62 3.35
CA CYS A 102 -12.41 8.37 4.53
C CYS A 102 -12.73 9.87 4.45
N ASP A 103 -13.49 10.27 3.43
CA ASP A 103 -13.98 11.64 3.21
C ASP A 103 -12.89 12.71 3.12
N ARG A 104 -11.63 12.28 2.95
CA ARG A 104 -10.51 13.19 2.70
C ARG A 104 -10.73 13.88 1.37
N ILE A 105 -10.56 15.19 1.36
CA ILE A 105 -10.66 16.01 0.15
C ILE A 105 -9.53 15.66 -0.84
N LEU A 106 -9.92 15.47 -2.09
CA LEU A 106 -9.08 15.09 -3.22
C LEU A 106 -9.15 16.13 -4.33
N GLN A 107 -8.15 16.08 -5.20
CA GLN A 107 -8.21 16.75 -6.50
C GLN A 107 -9.07 15.92 -7.44
N GLU A 108 -9.85 16.55 -8.32
CA GLU A 108 -10.44 15.84 -9.45
C GLU A 108 -9.32 15.37 -10.41
N PRO A 109 -9.45 14.18 -11.03
CA PRO A 109 -10.59 13.25 -11.03
C PRO A 109 -10.42 12.07 -10.04
N PHE A 110 -9.71 12.24 -8.92
CA PHE A 110 -9.35 11.12 -8.04
C PHE A 110 -10.45 10.78 -7.02
N HIS A 111 -10.63 9.50 -6.71
CA HIS A 111 -11.65 9.01 -5.76
C HIS A 111 -11.05 8.41 -4.48
N PHE A 112 -9.74 8.14 -4.45
CA PHE A 112 -9.05 7.54 -3.31
C PHE A 112 -7.80 8.33 -2.91
N CYS A 113 -7.60 8.52 -1.60
CA CYS A 113 -6.43 9.22 -1.08
C CYS A 113 -5.19 8.34 -0.88
N SER A 114 -5.39 7.02 -0.83
CA SER A 114 -4.35 6.04 -0.49
C SER A 114 -4.71 4.67 -1.06
N LEU A 115 -3.72 3.79 -1.14
CA LEU A 115 -3.93 2.42 -1.61
C LEU A 115 -4.90 1.67 -0.71
N SER A 116 -4.80 1.83 0.62
CA SER A 116 -5.74 1.18 1.55
C SER A 116 -7.18 1.63 1.35
N CYS A 117 -7.43 2.91 1.05
CA CYS A 117 -8.79 3.36 0.72
C CYS A 117 -9.37 2.64 -0.51
N LYS A 118 -8.59 2.56 -1.61
CA LYS A 118 -9.05 1.84 -2.81
C LYS A 118 -9.36 0.38 -2.46
N VAL A 119 -8.44 -0.31 -1.79
CA VAL A 119 -8.61 -1.72 -1.41
C VAL A 119 -9.84 -1.93 -0.50
N ILE A 120 -10.04 -1.09 0.51
CA ILE A 120 -11.19 -1.18 1.43
C ILE A 120 -12.50 -0.94 0.68
N SER A 121 -12.55 0.04 -0.23
CA SER A 121 -13.75 0.32 -1.03
C SER A 121 -14.15 -0.86 -1.92
N LEU A 122 -13.17 -1.66 -2.36
CA LEU A 122 -13.42 -2.86 -3.14
C LEU A 122 -13.98 -3.99 -2.24
N ILE A 123 -13.56 -4.08 -0.97
CA ILE A 123 -13.90 -5.20 -0.08
C ILE A 123 -15.23 -5.02 0.66
N HIS A 124 -15.75 -3.79 0.76
CA HIS A 124 -16.98 -3.52 1.51
C HIS A 124 -18.22 -4.28 0.96
N PRO A 125 -19.12 -4.80 1.83
CA PRO A 125 -20.16 -5.78 1.49
C PRO A 125 -21.25 -5.36 0.50
N THR A 126 -21.31 -4.10 0.07
CA THR A 126 -22.23 -3.68 -1.01
C THR A 126 -21.77 -4.14 -2.39
N ASN A 127 -20.57 -4.71 -2.50
CA ASN A 127 -19.98 -5.14 -3.75
C ASN A 127 -19.75 -6.68 -3.74
N SER A 128 -20.83 -7.43 -3.88
CA SER A 128 -20.90 -8.91 -3.80
C SER A 128 -20.08 -9.68 -4.85
N TYR A 129 -19.34 -8.98 -5.71
CA TYR A 129 -18.49 -9.57 -6.77
C TYR A 129 -17.02 -9.78 -6.35
N VAL A 130 -16.62 -9.31 -5.16
CA VAL A 130 -15.18 -9.14 -4.85
C VAL A 130 -14.49 -10.40 -4.32
N LEU A 131 -15.22 -11.35 -3.70
CA LEU A 131 -14.64 -12.67 -3.39
C LEU A 131 -14.13 -13.36 -4.67
N LEU A 132 -14.83 -13.19 -5.80
CA LEU A 132 -14.45 -13.77 -7.10
C LEU A 132 -13.30 -13.04 -7.80
N ILE A 133 -13.09 -11.73 -7.56
CA ILE A 133 -11.99 -10.96 -8.16
C ILE A 133 -10.68 -11.19 -7.39
N LEU A 134 -10.74 -11.40 -6.07
CA LEU A 134 -9.57 -11.76 -5.27
C LEU A 134 -8.96 -13.11 -5.70
N ASP A 135 -9.78 -14.03 -6.21
CA ASP A 135 -9.31 -15.32 -6.76
C ASP A 135 -8.54 -15.14 -8.09
N HIS A 136 -8.81 -14.10 -8.87
CA HIS A 136 -8.19 -13.89 -10.18
C HIS A 136 -7.04 -12.87 -10.20
N ASN A 137 -6.96 -11.96 -9.22
CA ASN A 137 -5.90 -10.96 -9.15
C ASN A 137 -5.04 -11.14 -7.89
N PHE A 138 -4.15 -12.13 -7.98
CA PHE A 138 -3.18 -12.50 -6.95
C PHE A 138 -2.42 -11.29 -6.36
N CYS A 139 -2.11 -10.27 -7.17
CA CYS A 139 -1.44 -9.05 -6.69
C CYS A 139 -2.32 -8.22 -5.73
N ILE A 140 -3.61 -8.06 -6.03
CA ILE A 140 -4.55 -7.31 -5.17
C ILE A 140 -4.74 -8.05 -3.84
N TYR A 141 -4.89 -9.37 -3.89
CA TYR A 141 -5.01 -10.18 -2.68
C TYR A 141 -3.76 -10.08 -1.81
N SER A 142 -2.56 -10.17 -2.38
CA SER A 142 -1.31 -10.01 -1.62
C SER A 142 -1.16 -8.62 -1.02
N ILE A 143 -1.61 -7.56 -1.70
CA ILE A 143 -1.65 -6.19 -1.17
C ILE A 143 -2.69 -6.06 -0.06
N PHE A 144 -3.85 -6.71 -0.18
CA PHE A 144 -4.82 -6.76 0.91
C PHE A 144 -4.24 -7.44 2.15
N ILE A 145 -3.58 -8.59 1.97
CA ILE A 145 -2.87 -9.28 3.05
C ILE A 145 -1.78 -8.38 3.65
N TYR A 146 -1.04 -7.63 2.82
CA TYR A 146 -0.09 -6.62 3.28
C TYR A 146 -0.75 -5.57 4.18
N ILE A 147 -1.86 -4.97 3.75
CA ILE A 147 -2.59 -3.93 4.50
C ILE A 147 -3.10 -4.52 5.82
N SER A 148 -3.72 -5.69 5.76
CA SER A 148 -4.30 -6.39 6.92
C SER A 148 -3.26 -6.82 7.95
N LYS A 149 -2.07 -7.29 7.52
CA LYS A 149 -0.98 -7.66 8.43
C LYS A 149 -0.38 -6.46 9.17
N ASN A 150 -0.25 -5.33 8.48
CA ASN A 150 0.47 -4.18 9.01
C ASN A 150 -0.42 -3.17 9.74
N TYR A 151 -1.74 -3.16 9.49
CA TYR A 151 -2.63 -2.12 10.02
C TYR A 151 -3.94 -2.72 10.58
N PRO A 152 -3.99 -3.07 11.88
CA PRO A 152 -5.08 -3.85 12.48
C PRO A 152 -6.42 -3.11 12.64
N LYS A 153 -6.50 -1.82 12.29
CA LYS A 153 -7.78 -1.07 12.24
C LYS A 153 -8.75 -1.62 11.18
N TYR A 154 -8.27 -2.50 10.31
CA TYR A 154 -9.04 -3.11 9.20
C TYR A 154 -9.26 -4.62 9.39
N LYS A 155 -9.07 -5.14 10.61
CA LYS A 155 -9.54 -6.48 10.96
C LYS A 155 -11.06 -6.41 11.13
N TYR A 156 -11.79 -7.02 10.21
CA TYR A 156 -13.18 -7.42 10.43
C TYR A 156 -13.22 -8.50 11.52
#